data_AF-A0A8H8ITZ4-F1
#
_entry.id   AF-A0A8H8ITZ4-F1
#
_cell.length_a   1.000
_cell.length_b   1.000
_cell.length_c   1.000
_cell.angle_alpha   90.00
_cell.angle_beta   90.00
_cell.angle_gamma   90.00
#
_symmetry.space_group_name_H-M   'P 1'
#
loop_
_entity.id
_entity.type
_entity.pdbx_description
1 polymer ?
#
loop_
_entity_poly.entity_id
_entity_poly.type
_entity_poly.pdbx_seq_one_letter_code
_entity_poly.pdbx_strand_id
1 'polypeptide(L)'
;MPHPLFWPSKTFFYPIGNTAAISLTQDLSPEQSADILLLGCGDPRNILFTLFADVTAPDRPRKLDITCCDIEPAILARNILLLVLLDTKEPIDKIWDIFYHFKIDDESLSILTRYSKQLYDDSESAASWYGTPYGSFLKFVNIRTMLEVRRRWKSYADFTSIPSDRLTKLHKEQATLSRSIVDEEGHNISPSRAAGMLWVNATATMGNMFKRYWKTGTLLTRNNDVISAKHINPTFVYSTPGEVFNPHYGTFPHGFHLMSAMIPFGSTTLSDSSEMETAIFSAMKDQFKAWAVSYRKSRAANSIIIRFYAGEALAFCHGLDLFATTGNPATGVFVSAWRAAQVNFVGS
;
A
#
# COMPACT_ATOMS: atom_id res chain seq x y z
N MET A 1 -1.08 -8.77 -37.07
CA MET A 1 -1.80 -9.88 -36.41
C MET A 1 -3.05 -9.30 -35.75
N PRO A 2 -4.26 -9.82 -36.01
CA PRO A 2 -5.44 -9.41 -35.24
C PRO A 2 -5.28 -9.90 -33.80
N HIS A 3 -5.09 -8.97 -32.87
CA HIS A 3 -5.08 -9.31 -31.45
C HIS A 3 -6.54 -9.47 -30.99
N PRO A 4 -6.95 -10.64 -30.45
CA PRO A 4 -8.30 -10.83 -29.97
C PRO A 4 -8.59 -9.82 -28.84
N LEU A 5 -9.81 -9.27 -28.87
CA LEU A 5 -10.32 -8.41 -27.82
C LEU A 5 -10.38 -9.21 -26.51
N PHE A 6 -9.52 -8.87 -25.56
CA PHE A 6 -9.52 -9.48 -24.22
C PHE A 6 -10.19 -8.55 -23.22
N TRP A 7 -11.37 -8.93 -22.74
CA TRP A 7 -12.02 -8.27 -21.61
C TRP A 7 -11.70 -9.06 -20.32
N PRO A 8 -11.03 -8.46 -19.33
CA PRO A 8 -10.73 -9.16 -18.09
C PRO A 8 -12.03 -9.55 -17.38
N SER A 9 -12.27 -10.85 -17.21
CA SER A 9 -13.46 -11.37 -16.51
C SER A 9 -13.39 -11.21 -14.99
N LYS A 10 -12.17 -11.09 -14.44
CA LYS A 10 -11.91 -10.87 -13.01
C LYS A 10 -10.74 -9.89 -12.84
N THR A 11 -10.96 -8.85 -12.06
CA THR A 11 -9.93 -7.92 -11.60
C THR A 11 -9.75 -8.09 -10.11
N PHE A 12 -8.52 -8.38 -9.68
CA PHE A 12 -8.17 -8.44 -8.26
C PHE A 12 -7.66 -7.09 -7.78
N PHE A 13 -7.98 -6.74 -6.54
CA PHE A 13 -7.39 -5.58 -5.88
C PHE A 13 -6.15 -6.04 -5.09
N TYR A 14 -4.99 -5.41 -5.30
CA TYR A 14 -3.73 -5.76 -4.64
C TYR A 14 -3.33 -4.71 -3.58
N PRO A 15 -4.09 -4.55 -2.49
CA PRO A 15 -3.87 -3.47 -1.52
C PRO A 15 -2.50 -3.56 -0.84
N ILE A 16 -1.98 -4.77 -0.62
CA ILE A 16 -0.69 -4.96 0.03
C ILE A 16 0.18 -5.73 -0.95
N GLY A 17 1.43 -5.31 -1.09
CA GLY A 17 2.37 -5.98 -1.96
C GLY A 17 2.63 -7.41 -1.47
N ASN A 18 3.01 -8.30 -2.37
CA ASN A 18 3.14 -9.74 -2.10
C ASN A 18 4.58 -10.30 -2.13
N THR A 19 5.61 -9.46 -2.01
CA THR A 19 7.04 -9.82 -2.01
C THR A 19 7.75 -9.15 -0.83
N ALA A 20 8.97 -9.52 -0.49
CA ALA A 20 9.74 -8.68 0.44
C ALA A 20 10.00 -7.30 -0.20
N ALA A 21 10.16 -6.26 0.63
CA ALA A 21 10.60 -4.95 0.15
C ALA A 21 12.00 -5.04 -0.47
N ILE A 22 12.28 -4.16 -1.43
CA ILE A 22 13.60 -4.02 -2.05
C ILE A 22 14.09 -2.58 -1.94
N SER A 23 15.42 -2.40 -1.90
CA SER A 23 16.00 -1.06 -1.94
C SER A 23 16.07 -0.59 -3.40
N LEU A 24 15.41 0.52 -3.68
CA LEU A 24 15.37 1.15 -5.00
C LEU A 24 16.68 1.86 -5.36
N THR A 25 17.60 1.98 -4.39
CA THR A 25 18.91 2.62 -4.53
C THR A 25 20.08 1.64 -4.37
N GLN A 26 19.81 0.32 -4.32
CA GLN A 26 20.84 -0.70 -4.03
C GLN A 26 22.05 -0.66 -4.97
N ASP A 27 21.85 -0.22 -6.22
CA ASP A 27 22.86 -0.17 -7.27
C ASP A 27 23.47 1.25 -7.46
N LEU A 28 23.15 2.19 -6.58
CA LEU A 28 23.62 3.58 -6.65
C LEU A 28 24.68 3.87 -5.58
N SER A 29 25.64 4.74 -5.89
CA SER A 29 26.61 5.20 -4.89
C SER A 29 25.92 6.01 -3.78
N PRO A 30 26.42 6.00 -2.53
CA PRO A 30 25.82 6.72 -1.39
C PRO A 30 25.59 8.22 -1.57
N GLU A 31 26.34 8.86 -2.47
CA GLU A 31 26.32 10.32 -2.72
C GLU A 31 25.30 10.70 -3.82
N GLN A 32 24.90 9.74 -4.65
CA GLN A 32 24.11 9.98 -5.85
C GLN A 32 22.63 10.27 -5.51
N SER A 33 22.05 11.36 -6.03
CA SER A 33 20.59 11.54 -5.98
C SER A 33 19.89 10.65 -7.00
N ALA A 34 18.63 10.29 -6.79
CA ALA A 34 17.92 9.37 -7.68
C ALA A 34 16.56 9.89 -8.11
N ASP A 35 16.33 9.86 -9.43
CA ASP A 35 15.01 9.99 -10.05
C ASP A 35 14.52 8.57 -10.40
N ILE A 36 13.44 8.12 -9.77
CA ILE A 36 12.99 6.72 -9.80
C ILE A 36 11.57 6.65 -10.37
N LEU A 37 11.39 5.83 -11.42
CA LEU A 37 10.07 5.50 -11.97
C LEU A 37 9.63 4.11 -11.51
N LEU A 38 8.53 4.02 -10.76
CA LEU A 38 7.92 2.76 -10.30
C LEU A 38 6.67 2.45 -11.14
N LEU A 39 6.77 1.43 -11.99
CA LEU A 39 5.68 0.96 -12.84
C LEU A 39 4.93 -0.19 -12.16
N GLY A 40 3.62 -0.02 -11.93
CA GLY A 40 2.88 -0.93 -11.05
C GLY A 40 3.42 -0.83 -9.62
N CYS A 41 3.44 0.40 -9.08
CA CYS A 41 4.17 0.69 -7.85
C CYS A 41 3.69 -0.14 -6.65
N GLY A 42 2.43 -0.57 -6.64
CA GLY A 42 1.85 -1.29 -5.50
C GLY A 42 1.87 -0.41 -4.25
N ASP A 43 2.03 -1.04 -3.08
CA ASP A 43 2.13 -0.34 -1.79
C ASP A 43 3.50 0.39 -1.63
N PRO A 44 3.67 1.29 -0.65
CA PRO A 44 4.88 2.12 -0.57
C PRO A 44 6.03 1.41 0.16
N ARG A 45 5.98 0.08 0.38
CA ARG A 45 7.00 -0.62 1.18
C ARG A 45 8.40 -0.48 0.61
N ASN A 46 8.55 -0.49 -0.71
CA ASN A 46 9.87 -0.38 -1.35
C ASN A 46 10.44 1.01 -1.10
N ILE A 47 9.61 2.05 -1.13
CA ILE A 47 10.02 3.41 -0.79
C ILE A 47 10.43 3.48 0.69
N LEU A 48 9.57 3.01 1.60
CA LEU A 48 9.82 3.05 3.04
C LEU A 48 11.07 2.25 3.43
N PHE A 49 11.25 1.06 2.86
CA PHE A 49 12.44 0.24 3.07
C PHE A 49 13.69 0.90 2.48
N THR A 50 13.60 1.49 1.28
CA THR A 50 14.71 2.25 0.68
C THR A 50 15.16 3.34 1.65
N LEU A 51 14.26 4.18 2.15
CA LEU A 51 14.61 5.25 3.10
C LEU A 51 15.24 4.72 4.40
N PHE A 52 14.85 3.53 4.83
CA PHE A 52 15.41 2.87 6.01
C PHE A 52 16.79 2.28 5.77
N ALA A 53 16.97 1.56 4.66
CA ALA A 53 18.16 0.79 4.35
C ALA A 53 19.20 1.59 3.57
N ASP A 54 18.89 2.81 3.11
CA ASP A 54 19.80 3.61 2.32
C ASP A 54 21.09 3.90 3.10
N VAL A 55 22.22 3.71 2.41
CA VAL A 55 23.53 4.09 2.90
C VAL A 55 23.84 5.46 2.30
N THR A 56 24.00 6.47 3.15
CA THR A 56 24.19 7.87 2.71
C THR A 56 25.58 8.38 3.09
N ALA A 57 26.23 9.11 2.17
CA ALA A 57 27.43 9.89 2.45
C ALA A 57 27.28 11.28 1.82
N PRO A 58 27.38 12.40 2.57
CA PRO A 58 27.54 12.56 4.04
C PRO A 58 26.28 12.10 4.83
N ASP A 59 26.27 12.25 6.17
CA ASP A 59 25.13 11.90 7.07
C ASP A 59 23.91 12.82 6.88
N ARG A 60 23.36 12.80 5.67
CA ARG A 60 22.11 13.45 5.30
C ARG A 60 21.31 12.49 4.43
N PRO A 61 19.97 12.46 4.54
CA PRO A 61 19.16 11.66 3.63
C PRO A 61 19.45 11.98 2.16
N ARG A 62 19.56 10.92 1.33
CA ARG A 62 19.70 11.03 -0.12
C ARG A 62 18.48 11.77 -0.69
N LYS A 63 18.71 12.62 -1.69
CA LYS A 63 17.60 13.23 -2.44
C LYS A 63 16.98 12.20 -3.38
N LEU A 64 15.69 11.97 -3.22
CA LEU A 64 14.89 11.04 -4.01
C LEU A 64 13.68 11.75 -4.62
N ASP A 65 13.56 11.61 -5.94
CA ASP A 65 12.38 12.02 -6.70
C ASP A 65 11.75 10.74 -7.28
N ILE A 66 10.61 10.33 -6.74
CA ILE A 66 9.99 9.04 -7.05
C ILE A 66 8.67 9.31 -7.78
N THR A 67 8.48 8.72 -8.96
CA THR A 67 7.21 8.73 -9.69
C THR A 67 6.57 7.35 -9.63
N CYS A 68 5.44 7.25 -8.94
CA CYS A 68 4.63 6.06 -8.77
C CYS A 68 3.52 6.02 -9.82
N CYS A 69 3.53 4.98 -10.66
CA CYS A 69 2.47 4.66 -11.60
C CYS A 69 1.75 3.38 -11.14
N ASP A 70 0.44 3.46 -10.97
CA ASP A 70 -0.40 2.28 -10.77
C ASP A 70 -1.69 2.42 -11.57
N ILE A 71 -2.23 1.30 -12.06
CA ILE A 71 -3.48 1.32 -12.81
C ILE A 71 -4.69 1.53 -11.88
N GLU A 72 -4.54 1.19 -10.60
CA GLU A 72 -5.61 1.24 -9.60
C GLU A 72 -5.47 2.50 -8.72
N PRO A 73 -6.36 3.50 -8.87
CA PRO A 73 -6.34 4.70 -8.01
C PRO A 73 -6.48 4.41 -6.52
N ALA A 74 -7.14 3.31 -6.14
CA ALA A 74 -7.26 2.92 -4.74
C ALA A 74 -5.91 2.55 -4.09
N ILE A 75 -4.94 2.05 -4.87
CA ILE A 75 -3.57 1.83 -4.38
C ILE A 75 -2.92 3.16 -4.03
N LEU A 76 -2.96 4.13 -4.95
CA LEU A 76 -2.38 5.46 -4.74
C LEU A 76 -3.04 6.19 -3.56
N ALA A 77 -4.37 6.09 -3.42
CA ALA A 77 -5.11 6.67 -2.31
C ALA A 77 -4.67 6.12 -0.96
N ARG A 78 -4.44 4.81 -0.86
CA ARG A 78 -3.93 4.14 0.34
C ARG A 78 -2.49 4.52 0.65
N ASN A 79 -1.64 4.60 -0.38
CA ASN A 79 -0.24 4.99 -0.22
C ASN A 79 -0.11 6.40 0.34
N ILE A 80 -0.84 7.36 -0.23
CA ILE A 80 -0.83 8.75 0.25
C ILE A 80 -1.40 8.83 1.67
N LEU A 81 -2.50 8.12 1.97
CA LEU A 81 -3.06 8.08 3.33
C LEU A 81 -2.02 7.58 4.34
N LEU A 82 -1.29 6.49 4.02
CA LEU A 82 -0.21 6.00 4.89
C LEU A 82 0.89 7.04 5.07
N LEU A 83 1.39 7.63 3.98
CA LEU A 83 2.49 8.60 4.02
C LEU A 83 2.11 9.86 4.82
N VAL A 84 0.86 10.29 4.73
CA VAL A 84 0.31 11.38 5.55
C VAL A 84 0.20 10.96 7.01
N LEU A 85 -0.37 9.79 7.32
CA LEU A 85 -0.45 9.29 8.70
C LEU A 85 0.94 9.17 9.34
N LEU A 86 1.95 8.72 8.61
CA LEU A 86 3.32 8.66 9.09
C LEU A 86 3.91 10.05 9.41
N ASP A 87 3.43 11.12 8.79
CA ASP A 87 3.84 12.51 9.07
C ASP A 87 3.10 13.13 10.28
N THR A 88 2.18 12.38 10.90
CA THR A 88 1.35 12.83 12.02
C THR A 88 1.87 12.30 13.36
N LYS A 89 1.21 12.72 14.45
CA LYS A 89 1.47 12.26 15.83
C LYS A 89 0.61 11.07 16.24
N GLU A 90 -0.12 10.44 15.31
CA GLU A 90 -0.95 9.28 15.62
C GLU A 90 -0.11 8.10 16.13
N PRO A 91 -0.67 7.25 17.00
CA PRO A 91 0.03 6.06 17.47
C PRO A 91 0.39 5.15 16.29
N ILE A 92 1.67 4.76 16.20
CA ILE A 92 2.18 3.93 15.09
C ILE A 92 1.42 2.60 14.96
N ASP A 93 0.88 2.08 16.06
CA ASP A 93 0.10 0.86 16.05
C ASP A 93 -1.24 1.02 15.34
N LYS A 94 -1.89 2.17 15.49
CA LYS A 94 -3.14 2.47 14.77
C LYS A 94 -2.87 2.70 13.29
N ILE A 95 -1.75 3.34 12.94
CA ILE A 95 -1.34 3.50 11.54
C ILE A 95 -1.11 2.13 10.89
N TRP A 96 -0.47 1.20 11.61
CA TRP A 96 -0.30 -0.18 11.18
C TRP A 96 -1.66 -0.86 10.93
N ASP A 97 -2.59 -0.77 11.89
CA ASP A 97 -3.91 -1.40 11.78
C ASP A 97 -4.70 -0.85 10.59
N ILE A 98 -4.68 0.48 10.39
CA ILE A 98 -5.32 1.16 9.26
C ILE A 98 -4.77 0.67 7.92
N PHE A 99 -3.46 0.42 7.81
CA PHE A 99 -2.87 0.04 6.54
C PHE A 99 -2.96 -1.45 6.25
N TYR A 100 -2.75 -2.29 7.25
CA TYR A 100 -2.55 -3.73 7.06
C TYR A 100 -3.72 -4.61 7.46
N HIS A 101 -4.68 -4.16 8.26
CA HIS A 101 -5.78 -5.02 8.72
C HIS A 101 -7.08 -4.80 7.93
N PHE A 102 -7.75 -5.90 7.55
CA PHE A 102 -9.07 -5.88 6.93
C PHE A 102 -10.16 -5.40 7.90
N LYS A 103 -9.94 -5.60 9.20
CA LYS A 103 -10.79 -5.07 10.25
C LYS A 103 -10.02 -4.23 11.24
N ILE A 104 -10.66 -3.19 11.74
CA ILE A 104 -10.04 -2.19 12.61
C ILE A 104 -10.97 -1.83 13.77
N ASP A 105 -10.40 -1.30 14.84
CA ASP A 105 -11.14 -0.87 16.03
C ASP A 105 -11.74 0.53 15.85
N ASP A 106 -12.53 0.96 16.84
CA ASP A 106 -13.23 2.25 16.84
C ASP A 106 -12.24 3.44 16.70
N GLU A 107 -11.09 3.36 17.36
CA GLU A 107 -10.06 4.41 17.34
C GLU A 107 -9.39 4.52 15.96
N SER A 108 -8.98 3.39 15.38
CA SER A 108 -8.37 3.33 14.05
C SER A 108 -9.35 3.80 12.97
N LEU A 109 -10.64 3.43 13.08
CA LEU A 109 -11.68 3.90 12.15
C LEU A 109 -11.88 5.42 12.26
N SER A 110 -11.86 5.98 13.47
CA SER A 110 -11.94 7.42 13.69
C SER A 110 -10.76 8.18 13.05
N ILE A 111 -9.53 7.70 13.26
CA ILE A 111 -8.32 8.25 12.65
C ILE A 111 -8.42 8.19 11.12
N LEU A 112 -8.74 7.03 10.56
CA LEU A 112 -8.91 6.82 9.12
C LEU A 112 -9.94 7.79 8.54
N THR A 113 -11.11 7.87 9.16
CA THR A 113 -12.22 8.73 8.71
C THR A 113 -11.80 10.19 8.70
N ARG A 114 -11.16 10.67 9.76
CA ARG A 114 -10.69 12.05 9.88
C ARG A 114 -9.65 12.40 8.83
N TYR A 115 -8.61 11.60 8.66
CA TYR A 115 -7.58 11.89 7.65
C TYR A 115 -8.07 11.71 6.22
N SER A 116 -8.99 10.77 5.98
CA SER A 116 -9.64 10.66 4.67
C SER A 116 -10.51 11.87 4.37
N LYS A 117 -11.23 12.39 5.38
CA LYS A 117 -12.00 13.63 5.23
C LYS A 117 -11.08 14.82 4.97
N GLN A 118 -9.98 14.96 5.71
CA GLN A 118 -9.01 16.03 5.48
C GLN A 118 -8.41 15.95 4.07
N LEU A 119 -7.92 14.77 3.66
CA LEU A 119 -7.36 14.57 2.32
C LEU A 119 -8.39 14.82 1.21
N TYR A 120 -9.65 14.45 1.46
CA TYR A 120 -10.75 14.87 0.60
C TYR A 120 -10.85 16.39 0.62
N ASP A 121 -11.06 17.09 1.73
CA ASP A 121 -11.24 18.56 1.71
C ASP A 121 -10.05 19.30 1.07
N ASP A 122 -8.80 18.91 1.39
CA ASP A 122 -7.55 19.51 0.89
C ASP A 122 -7.35 19.39 -0.63
N SER A 123 -7.90 18.33 -1.26
CA SER A 123 -7.68 18.02 -2.68
C SER A 123 -8.74 18.59 -3.63
N GLU A 124 -9.44 19.66 -3.25
CA GLU A 124 -10.56 20.22 -4.04
C GLU A 124 -10.09 20.69 -5.42
N SER A 125 -8.91 21.29 -5.45
CA SER A 125 -8.23 21.72 -6.66
C SER A 125 -6.73 21.43 -6.55
N ALA A 126 -6.01 21.49 -7.68
CA ALA A 126 -4.56 21.41 -7.65
C ALA A 126 -3.95 22.53 -6.78
N ALA A 127 -4.52 23.74 -6.85
CA ALA A 127 -4.06 24.88 -6.05
C ALA A 127 -4.25 24.65 -4.54
N SER A 128 -5.40 24.13 -4.11
CA SER A 128 -5.64 23.83 -2.69
C SER A 128 -4.69 22.74 -2.19
N TRP A 129 -4.49 21.68 -2.99
CA TRP A 129 -3.58 20.58 -2.64
C TRP A 129 -2.14 21.07 -2.45
N TYR A 130 -1.63 21.85 -3.41
CA TYR A 130 -0.26 22.37 -3.34
C TYR A 130 -0.04 23.44 -2.27
N GLY A 131 -1.13 24.05 -1.76
CA GLY A 131 -1.08 24.92 -0.58
C GLY A 131 -0.94 24.18 0.75
N THR A 132 -1.13 22.85 0.77
CA THR A 132 -1.01 22.06 2.00
C THR A 132 0.45 21.70 2.32
N PRO A 133 0.75 21.34 3.59
CA PRO A 133 2.06 20.77 3.94
C PRO A 133 2.42 19.51 3.12
N TYR A 134 1.40 18.73 2.72
CA TYR A 134 1.58 17.50 1.96
C TYR A 134 1.88 17.74 0.49
N GLY A 135 1.24 18.73 -0.12
CA GLY A 135 1.42 19.06 -1.55
C GLY A 135 2.85 19.47 -1.91
N SER A 136 3.66 19.87 -0.93
CA SER A 136 5.08 20.17 -1.13
C SER A 136 5.90 18.97 -1.61
N PHE A 137 5.50 17.74 -1.24
CA PHE A 137 6.26 16.53 -1.50
C PHE A 137 5.43 15.36 -2.07
N LEU A 138 4.13 15.30 -1.81
CA LEU A 138 3.20 14.37 -2.45
C LEU A 138 2.52 15.09 -3.61
N LYS A 139 2.92 14.75 -4.83
CA LYS A 139 2.51 15.47 -6.04
C LYS A 139 1.63 14.60 -6.93
N PHE A 140 0.72 15.22 -7.66
CA PHE A 140 -0.04 14.52 -8.69
C PHE A 140 0.53 14.85 -10.06
N VAL A 141 0.82 13.81 -10.85
CA VAL A 141 1.30 13.99 -12.23
C VAL A 141 0.24 14.66 -13.11
N ASN A 142 -1.04 14.47 -12.78
CA ASN A 142 -2.14 15.15 -13.45
C ASN A 142 -3.41 15.28 -12.59
N ILE A 143 -4.29 16.19 -13.01
CA ILE A 143 -5.57 16.47 -12.33
C ILE A 143 -6.47 15.23 -12.31
N ARG A 144 -6.48 14.41 -13.37
CA ARG A 144 -7.27 13.18 -13.40
C ARG A 144 -6.92 12.24 -12.23
N THR A 145 -5.63 12.00 -11.99
CA THR A 145 -5.17 11.14 -10.90
C THR A 145 -5.63 11.69 -9.56
N MET A 146 -5.48 13.00 -9.34
CA MET A 146 -5.96 13.66 -8.14
C MET A 146 -7.47 13.44 -7.92
N LEU A 147 -8.29 13.61 -8.96
CA LEU A 147 -9.74 13.41 -8.88
C LEU A 147 -10.16 11.95 -8.64
N GLU A 148 -9.45 10.99 -9.22
CA GLU A 148 -9.68 9.56 -8.96
C GLU A 148 -9.34 9.20 -7.51
N VAL A 149 -8.20 9.68 -7.01
CA VAL A 149 -7.73 9.46 -5.63
C VAL A 149 -8.66 10.15 -4.63
N ARG A 150 -9.04 11.41 -4.88
CA ARG A 150 -10.01 12.19 -4.09
C ARG A 150 -11.32 11.42 -3.87
N ARG A 151 -11.85 10.78 -4.91
CA ARG A 151 -13.09 9.98 -4.82
C ARG A 151 -12.95 8.79 -3.86
N ARG A 152 -11.76 8.20 -3.75
CA ARG A 152 -11.51 7.11 -2.80
C ARG A 152 -11.51 7.63 -1.37
N TRP A 153 -10.82 8.75 -1.10
CA TRP A 153 -10.85 9.37 0.23
C TRP A 153 -12.25 9.82 0.64
N LYS A 154 -13.06 10.34 -0.29
CA LYS A 154 -14.48 10.61 -0.03
C LYS A 154 -15.21 9.35 0.44
N SER A 155 -15.03 8.24 -0.27
CA SER A 155 -15.69 6.97 0.06
C SER A 155 -15.24 6.45 1.43
N TYR A 156 -13.97 6.63 1.78
CA TYR A 156 -13.44 6.27 3.10
C TYR A 156 -14.02 7.16 4.22
N ALA A 157 -14.10 8.47 3.99
CA ALA A 157 -14.64 9.44 4.95
C ALA A 157 -16.14 9.24 5.20
N ASP A 158 -16.91 8.91 4.16
CA ASP A 158 -18.35 8.72 4.24
C ASP A 158 -18.74 7.31 4.72
N PHE A 159 -17.76 6.40 4.89
CA PHE A 159 -18.01 4.97 5.14
C PHE A 159 -18.85 4.71 6.40
N THR A 160 -18.63 5.48 7.47
CA THR A 160 -19.37 5.34 8.73
C THR A 160 -20.84 5.73 8.60
N SER A 161 -21.21 6.41 7.51
CA SER A 161 -22.57 6.90 7.24
C SER A 161 -23.30 6.07 6.18
N ILE A 162 -22.72 4.95 5.72
CA ILE A 162 -23.40 4.12 4.72
C ILE A 162 -24.64 3.42 5.31
N PRO A 163 -25.68 3.20 4.50
CA PRO A 163 -26.84 2.39 4.88
C PRO A 163 -26.48 1.01 5.44
N SER A 164 -27.26 0.55 6.42
CA SER A 164 -26.99 -0.71 7.15
C SER A 164 -27.10 -1.95 6.26
N ASP A 165 -27.94 -1.94 5.23
CA ASP A 165 -28.06 -2.99 4.22
C ASP A 165 -26.79 -3.11 3.38
N ARG A 166 -26.19 -1.98 2.97
CA ARG A 166 -24.89 -1.94 2.27
C ARG A 166 -23.76 -2.46 3.16
N LEU A 167 -23.71 -2.04 4.42
CA LEU A 167 -22.72 -2.56 5.38
C LEU A 167 -22.87 -4.06 5.60
N THR A 168 -24.11 -4.55 5.74
CA THR A 168 -24.40 -5.98 5.88
C THR A 168 -23.94 -6.78 4.67
N LYS A 169 -24.16 -6.24 3.46
CA LYS A 169 -23.67 -6.84 2.22
C LYS A 169 -22.15 -6.97 2.22
N LEU A 170 -21.42 -5.92 2.60
CA LEU A 170 -19.96 -5.93 2.65
C LEU A 170 -19.43 -6.95 3.67
N HIS A 171 -20.05 -7.07 4.85
CA HIS A 171 -19.69 -8.12 5.81
C HIS A 171 -19.92 -9.53 5.25
N LYS A 172 -21.01 -9.73 4.50
CA LYS A 172 -21.29 -11.01 3.85
C LYS A 172 -20.27 -11.33 2.76
N GLU A 173 -19.89 -10.35 1.95
CA GLU A 173 -18.85 -10.50 0.91
C GLU A 173 -17.51 -10.86 1.54
N GLN A 174 -17.06 -10.10 2.55
CA GLN A 174 -15.83 -10.40 3.30
C GLN A 174 -15.87 -11.82 3.88
N ALA A 175 -16.93 -12.18 4.61
CA ALA A 175 -17.02 -13.49 5.23
C ALA A 175 -17.05 -14.64 4.20
N THR A 176 -17.66 -14.41 3.04
CA THR A 176 -17.72 -15.42 1.96
C THR A 176 -16.36 -15.60 1.31
N LEU A 177 -15.69 -14.50 0.95
CA LEU A 177 -14.35 -14.56 0.38
C LEU A 177 -13.34 -15.16 1.38
N SER A 178 -13.36 -14.72 2.63
CA SER A 178 -12.49 -15.29 3.67
C SER A 178 -12.69 -16.79 3.86
N ARG A 179 -13.93 -17.30 3.84
CA ARG A 179 -14.18 -18.74 3.89
C ARG A 179 -13.62 -19.47 2.69
N SER A 180 -13.84 -18.98 1.46
CA SER A 180 -13.30 -19.63 0.27
C SER A 180 -11.76 -19.69 0.31
N ILE A 181 -11.10 -18.62 0.78
CA ILE A 181 -9.62 -18.63 0.91
C ILE A 181 -9.14 -19.62 1.97
N VAL A 182 -9.79 -19.66 3.14
CA VAL A 182 -9.35 -20.55 4.24
C VAL A 182 -9.67 -22.02 3.96
N ASP A 183 -10.82 -22.30 3.35
CA ASP A 183 -11.34 -23.67 3.19
C ASP A 183 -10.96 -24.30 1.84
N GLU A 184 -10.89 -23.53 0.75
CA GLU A 184 -10.73 -24.06 -0.62
C GLU A 184 -9.31 -23.90 -1.19
N GLU A 185 -8.59 -22.82 -0.85
CA GLU A 185 -7.27 -22.54 -1.44
C GLU A 185 -6.07 -23.15 -0.67
N GLY A 186 -6.32 -23.86 0.44
CA GLY A 186 -5.29 -24.58 1.17
C GLY A 186 -4.29 -23.68 1.93
N HIS A 187 -3.06 -24.16 2.13
CA HIS A 187 -2.02 -23.39 2.82
C HIS A 187 -1.30 -22.46 1.83
N ASN A 188 -1.57 -21.16 1.87
CA ASN A 188 -0.76 -20.19 1.13
C ASN A 188 0.62 -20.08 1.78
N ILE A 189 1.63 -20.68 1.14
CA ILE A 189 3.02 -20.65 1.60
C ILE A 189 3.77 -19.41 1.12
N SER A 190 3.21 -18.61 0.21
CA SER A 190 3.90 -17.45 -0.37
C SER A 190 4.47 -16.46 0.65
N PRO A 191 3.81 -16.19 1.79
CA PRO A 191 4.35 -15.34 2.84
C PRO A 191 5.66 -15.85 3.44
N SER A 192 5.94 -17.17 3.43
CA SER A 192 7.17 -17.72 4.02
C SER A 192 8.44 -17.28 3.31
N ARG A 193 8.35 -16.82 2.05
CA ARG A 193 9.47 -16.25 1.28
C ARG A 193 10.10 -15.02 1.96
N ALA A 194 9.35 -14.31 2.80
CA ALA A 194 9.87 -13.19 3.59
C ALA A 194 10.96 -13.62 4.61
N ALA A 195 11.03 -14.91 4.96
CA ALA A 195 12.06 -15.46 5.85
C ALA A 195 13.38 -15.80 5.15
N GLY A 196 13.53 -15.48 3.86
CA GLY A 196 14.78 -15.69 3.11
C GLY A 196 15.20 -17.16 3.13
N MET A 197 16.43 -17.44 3.56
CA MET A 197 16.97 -18.81 3.60
C MET A 197 16.23 -19.73 4.57
N LEU A 198 15.47 -19.18 5.54
CA LEU A 198 14.71 -19.93 6.53
C LEU A 198 13.22 -20.12 6.14
N TRP A 199 12.88 -19.92 4.87
CA TRP A 199 11.49 -20.01 4.38
C TRP A 199 10.84 -21.38 4.62
N VAL A 200 11.61 -22.47 4.54
CA VAL A 200 11.10 -23.82 4.82
C VAL A 200 10.64 -23.92 6.28
N ASN A 201 11.48 -23.48 7.23
CA ASN A 201 11.16 -23.43 8.65
C ASN A 201 9.95 -22.53 8.95
N ALA A 202 9.79 -21.44 8.20
CA ALA A 202 8.68 -20.50 8.39
C ALA A 202 7.34 -20.98 7.79
N THR A 203 7.33 -22.04 6.97
CA THR A 203 6.18 -22.38 6.12
C THR A 203 4.91 -22.68 6.91
N ALA A 204 4.98 -23.54 7.93
CA ALA A 204 3.82 -23.90 8.75
C ALA A 204 3.27 -22.69 9.52
N THR A 205 4.16 -21.97 10.20
CA THR A 205 3.83 -20.80 11.03
C THR A 205 3.22 -19.67 10.19
N MET A 206 3.85 -19.28 9.08
CA MET A 206 3.33 -18.24 8.19
C MET A 206 2.00 -18.64 7.55
N GLY A 207 1.83 -19.94 7.22
CA GLY A 207 0.55 -20.47 6.74
C GLY A 207 -0.57 -20.35 7.78
N ASN A 208 -0.27 -20.61 9.06
CA ASN A 208 -1.23 -20.44 10.16
C ASN A 208 -1.58 -18.97 10.40
N MET A 209 -0.58 -18.08 10.40
CA MET A 209 -0.79 -16.63 10.49
C MET A 209 -1.65 -16.12 9.33
N PHE A 210 -1.39 -16.58 8.10
CA PHE A 210 -2.18 -16.25 6.92
C PHE A 210 -3.64 -16.67 7.08
N LYS A 211 -3.90 -17.91 7.47
CA LYS A 211 -5.27 -18.42 7.71
C LYS A 211 -5.99 -17.62 8.79
N ARG A 212 -5.30 -17.31 9.89
CA ARG A 212 -5.86 -16.47 10.97
C ARG A 212 -6.19 -15.08 10.45
N TYR A 213 -5.27 -14.45 9.73
CA TYR A 213 -5.46 -13.13 9.14
C TYR A 213 -6.71 -13.06 8.25
N TRP A 214 -6.91 -14.05 7.37
CA TRP A 214 -8.12 -14.10 6.54
C TRP A 214 -9.39 -14.38 7.34
N LYS A 215 -9.31 -15.19 8.41
CA LYS A 215 -10.45 -15.52 9.27
C LYS A 215 -10.89 -14.34 10.15
N THR A 216 -9.94 -13.65 10.78
CA THR A 216 -10.22 -12.57 11.75
C THR A 216 -10.22 -11.20 11.10
N GLY A 217 -9.43 -11.01 10.04
CA GLY A 217 -9.15 -9.73 9.40
C GLY A 217 -7.94 -8.99 10.00
N THR A 218 -7.21 -9.59 10.95
CA THR A 218 -6.10 -8.94 11.67
C THR A 218 -4.98 -9.94 12.00
N LEU A 219 -3.79 -9.44 12.34
CA LEU A 219 -2.69 -10.26 12.91
C LEU A 219 -2.72 -10.33 14.44
N LEU A 220 -3.74 -9.74 15.07
CA LEU A 220 -3.85 -9.68 16.53
C LEU A 220 -4.16 -11.07 17.10
N THR A 221 -3.57 -11.39 18.26
CA THR A 221 -3.71 -12.70 18.90
C THR A 221 -4.52 -12.65 20.20
N ARG A 222 -4.57 -11.50 20.87
CA ARG A 222 -5.37 -11.34 22.09
C ARG A 222 -6.86 -11.23 21.73
N ASN A 223 -7.69 -12.09 22.31
CA ASN A 223 -9.13 -12.16 22.01
C ASN A 223 -9.83 -10.79 22.12
N ASN A 224 -9.52 -10.00 23.15
CA ASN A 224 -10.12 -8.68 23.33
C ASN A 224 -9.79 -7.72 22.18
N ASP A 225 -8.57 -7.76 21.65
CA ASP A 225 -8.15 -6.91 20.52
C ASP A 225 -8.78 -7.39 19.20
N VAL A 226 -8.94 -8.71 19.03
CA VAL A 226 -9.62 -9.26 17.85
C VAL A 226 -11.11 -8.90 17.86
N ILE A 227 -11.75 -8.95 19.03
CA ILE A 227 -13.17 -8.59 19.19
C ILE A 227 -13.37 -7.07 19.01
N SER A 228 -12.43 -6.23 19.45
CA SER A 228 -12.53 -4.79 19.27
C SER A 228 -12.37 -4.37 17.80
N ALA A 229 -11.58 -5.10 17.01
CA ALA A 229 -11.43 -4.94 15.57
C ALA A 229 -12.66 -5.45 14.78
N LYS A 230 -13.81 -4.82 15.01
CA LYS A 230 -15.12 -5.22 14.47
C LYS A 230 -15.48 -4.55 13.14
N HIS A 231 -14.87 -3.41 12.82
CA HIS A 231 -15.24 -2.61 11.65
C HIS A 231 -14.50 -3.06 10.41
N ILE A 232 -15.20 -3.16 9.27
CA ILE A 232 -14.53 -3.31 7.97
C ILE A 232 -13.68 -2.08 7.72
N ASN A 233 -12.42 -2.29 7.35
CA ASN A 233 -11.55 -1.22 6.92
C ASN A 233 -11.96 -0.77 5.49
N PRO A 234 -12.47 0.46 5.28
CA PRO A 234 -12.97 0.91 3.99
C PRO A 234 -11.89 0.99 2.90
N THR A 235 -10.61 1.02 3.27
CA THR A 235 -9.51 1.01 2.29
C THR A 235 -9.43 -0.31 1.52
N PHE A 236 -10.05 -1.39 2.01
CA PHE A 236 -10.12 -2.68 1.32
C PHE A 236 -11.38 -2.87 0.45
N VAL A 237 -12.29 -1.89 0.45
CA VAL A 237 -13.64 -2.00 -0.17
C VAL A 237 -13.75 -1.23 -1.49
N TYR A 238 -13.16 -0.03 -1.57
CA TYR A 238 -13.36 0.84 -2.73
C TYR A 238 -12.19 0.76 -3.71
N SER A 239 -12.39 0.00 -4.79
CA SER A 239 -11.42 -0.19 -5.89
C SER A 239 -12.08 0.07 -7.25
N THR A 240 -11.40 -0.20 -8.37
CA THR A 240 -11.97 -0.03 -9.73
C THR A 240 -13.28 -0.80 -9.95
N PRO A 241 -13.44 -2.04 -9.45
CA PRO A 241 -14.73 -2.75 -9.49
C PRO A 241 -15.90 -2.08 -8.74
N GLY A 242 -15.65 -1.05 -7.93
CA GLY A 242 -16.67 -0.33 -7.17
C GLY A 242 -16.58 -0.58 -5.66
N GLU A 243 -17.73 -0.66 -5.01
CA GLU A 243 -17.89 -0.99 -3.59
C GLU A 243 -18.03 -2.52 -3.43
N VAL A 244 -16.90 -3.21 -3.27
CA VAL A 244 -16.84 -4.67 -3.10
C VAL A 244 -15.62 -5.03 -2.26
N PHE A 245 -15.77 -5.93 -1.29
CA PHE A 245 -14.61 -6.52 -0.61
C PHE A 245 -13.96 -7.58 -1.51
N ASN A 246 -12.91 -7.20 -2.27
CA ASN A 246 -12.23 -8.08 -3.23
C ASN A 246 -10.69 -7.96 -3.23
N PRO A 247 -10.01 -8.00 -2.05
CA PRO A 247 -8.56 -8.13 -2.02
C PRO A 247 -8.12 -9.45 -2.69
N HIS A 248 -6.97 -9.43 -3.36
CA HIS A 248 -6.34 -10.60 -3.97
C HIS A 248 -6.15 -11.71 -2.93
N TYR A 249 -6.39 -12.97 -3.30
CA TYR A 249 -6.37 -14.11 -2.37
C TYR A 249 -5.04 -14.29 -1.62
N GLY A 250 -3.93 -13.83 -2.22
CA GLY A 250 -2.61 -13.81 -1.58
C GLY A 250 -2.33 -12.62 -0.65
N THR A 251 -3.31 -11.77 -0.34
CA THR A 251 -3.11 -10.58 0.50
C THR A 251 -2.72 -10.97 1.92
N PHE A 252 -1.53 -10.52 2.36
CA PHE A 252 -1.00 -10.68 3.71
C PHE A 252 0.16 -9.68 3.94
N PRO A 253 0.40 -9.19 5.18
CA PRO A 253 1.48 -8.24 5.50
C PRO A 253 2.92 -8.81 5.46
N HIS A 254 3.34 -9.54 4.42
CA HIS A 254 4.69 -10.12 4.32
C HIS A 254 5.69 -9.28 3.52
N GLY A 255 5.53 -7.96 3.53
CA GLY A 255 6.45 -7.01 2.90
C GLY A 255 7.81 -6.82 3.58
N PHE A 256 8.08 -7.55 4.66
CA PHE A 256 9.20 -7.32 5.58
C PHE A 256 10.30 -8.38 5.43
N HIS A 257 11.49 -8.11 5.97
CA HIS A 257 12.60 -9.07 5.99
C HIS A 257 12.58 -9.86 7.30
N LEU A 258 12.03 -11.07 7.28
CA LEU A 258 11.72 -11.84 8.48
C LEU A 258 12.78 -12.89 8.84
N MET A 259 13.85 -13.01 8.05
CA MET A 259 14.89 -14.01 8.30
C MET A 259 15.50 -13.90 9.70
N SER A 260 15.77 -12.68 10.19
CA SER A 260 16.36 -12.47 11.52
C SER A 260 15.45 -12.97 12.65
N ALA A 261 14.13 -12.79 12.53
CA ALA A 261 13.15 -13.29 13.49
C ALA A 261 13.10 -14.83 13.51
N MET A 262 13.55 -15.48 12.44
CA MET A 262 13.55 -16.93 12.29
C MET A 262 14.84 -17.60 12.80
N ILE A 263 15.94 -16.86 12.98
CA ILE A 263 17.24 -17.41 13.40
C ILE A 263 17.15 -18.23 14.70
N PRO A 264 16.46 -17.78 15.77
CA PRO A 264 16.36 -18.54 17.02
C PRO A 264 15.68 -19.91 16.87
N PHE A 265 14.93 -20.11 15.77
CA PHE A 265 14.16 -21.30 15.48
C PHE A 265 14.76 -22.16 14.36
N GLY A 266 15.90 -21.77 13.80
CA GLY A 266 16.54 -22.44 12.65
C GLY A 266 17.12 -23.83 12.95
N SER A 267 17.24 -24.21 14.23
CA SER A 267 17.87 -25.48 14.66
C SER A 267 16.95 -26.40 15.49
N THR A 268 15.76 -25.96 15.89
CA THR A 268 14.91 -26.69 16.84
C THR A 268 13.69 -27.26 16.13
N THR A 269 13.58 -28.60 16.11
CA THR A 269 12.42 -29.36 15.60
C THR A 269 11.14 -29.17 16.42
N LEU A 270 11.20 -28.35 17.48
CA LEU A 270 10.14 -28.12 18.47
C LEU A 270 10.08 -26.64 18.91
N SER A 271 10.33 -25.69 18.00
CA SER A 271 9.99 -24.30 18.32
C SER A 271 8.49 -24.20 18.59
N ASP A 272 8.09 -23.66 19.75
CA ASP A 272 6.69 -23.36 20.00
C ASP A 272 6.19 -22.43 18.90
N SER A 273 5.22 -22.92 18.11
CA SER A 273 4.63 -22.14 17.02
C SER A 273 4.14 -20.77 17.49
N SER A 274 3.67 -20.65 18.74
CA SER A 274 3.19 -19.39 19.31
C SER A 274 4.32 -18.37 19.54
N GLU A 275 5.49 -18.82 20.01
CA GLU A 275 6.66 -17.97 20.20
C GLU A 275 7.18 -17.45 18.86
N MET A 276 7.23 -18.33 17.86
CA MET A 276 7.66 -17.97 16.51
C MET A 276 6.72 -16.94 15.86
N GLU A 277 5.40 -17.12 15.97
CA GLU A 277 4.44 -16.12 15.49
C GLU A 277 4.62 -14.76 16.16
N THR A 278 4.85 -14.77 17.48
CA THR A 278 5.09 -13.56 18.26
C THR A 278 6.36 -12.85 17.79
N ALA A 279 7.45 -13.60 17.57
CA ALA A 279 8.71 -13.06 17.06
C ALA A 279 8.55 -12.48 15.64
N ILE A 280 7.85 -13.19 14.75
CA ILE A 280 7.57 -12.71 13.38
C ILE A 280 6.75 -11.41 13.43
N PHE A 281 5.66 -11.40 14.19
CA PHE A 281 4.79 -10.23 14.25
C PHE A 281 5.50 -9.03 14.90
N SER A 282 6.28 -9.24 15.97
CA SER A 282 7.13 -8.19 16.55
C SER A 282 8.11 -7.64 15.51
N ALA A 283 8.80 -8.51 14.78
CA ALA A 283 9.77 -8.08 13.78
C ALA A 283 9.14 -7.25 12.64
N MET A 284 7.92 -7.58 12.22
CA MET A 284 7.16 -6.77 11.26
C MET A 284 6.86 -5.36 11.82
N LYS A 285 6.39 -5.29 13.07
CA LYS A 285 6.05 -4.03 13.76
C LYS A 285 7.29 -3.16 13.99
N ASP A 286 8.39 -3.77 14.41
CA ASP A 286 9.66 -3.10 14.66
C ASP A 286 10.25 -2.53 13.36
N GLN A 287 10.23 -3.32 12.26
CA GLN A 287 10.64 -2.83 10.94
C GLN A 287 9.76 -1.68 10.47
N PHE A 288 8.44 -1.80 10.55
CA PHE A 288 7.53 -0.71 10.16
C PHE A 288 7.78 0.57 10.97
N LYS A 289 8.00 0.45 12.28
CA LYS A 289 8.37 1.58 13.14
C LYS A 289 9.71 2.20 12.73
N ALA A 290 10.72 1.39 12.44
CA ALA A 290 12.01 1.87 11.98
C ALA A 290 11.90 2.60 10.63
N TRP A 291 11.12 2.05 9.69
CA TRP A 291 10.87 2.67 8.39
C TRP A 291 10.14 4.00 8.52
N ALA A 292 9.16 4.09 9.42
CA ALA A 292 8.46 5.33 9.74
C ALA A 292 9.41 6.41 10.27
N VAL A 293 10.39 6.05 11.11
CA VAL A 293 11.41 6.98 11.62
C VAL A 293 12.28 7.51 10.47
N SER A 294 12.77 6.63 9.59
CA SER A 294 13.59 7.05 8.45
C SER A 294 12.81 7.91 7.44
N TYR A 295 11.53 7.59 7.22
CA TYR A 295 10.64 8.45 6.43
C TYR A 295 10.53 9.86 7.02
N ARG A 296 10.29 9.99 8.32
CA ARG A 296 10.24 11.30 9.00
C ARG A 296 11.56 12.07 8.93
N LYS A 297 12.72 11.39 9.08
CA LYS A 297 14.05 12.02 8.89
C LYS A 297 14.17 12.58 7.48
N SER A 298 13.75 11.82 6.48
CA SER A 298 13.80 12.21 5.07
C SER A 298 12.87 13.37 4.74
N ARG A 299 11.66 13.38 5.34
CA ARG A 299 10.71 14.50 5.30
C ARG A 299 11.28 15.78 5.88
N ALA A 300 11.81 15.72 7.11
CA ALA A 300 12.40 16.87 7.79
C ALA A 300 13.59 17.46 7.01
N ALA A 301 14.34 16.62 6.28
CA ALA A 301 15.43 17.04 5.42
C ALA A 301 14.98 17.58 4.04
N ASN A 302 13.68 17.61 3.73
CA ASN A 302 13.13 17.93 2.40
C ASN A 302 13.81 17.13 1.27
N SER A 303 14.12 15.88 1.55
CA SER A 303 14.92 15.01 0.67
C SER A 303 14.08 14.10 -0.22
N ILE A 304 12.76 14.08 -0.05
CA ILE A 304 11.87 13.17 -0.78
C ILE A 304 10.76 13.92 -1.48
N ILE A 305 10.53 13.60 -2.76
CA ILE A 305 9.33 13.96 -3.51
C ILE A 305 8.74 12.67 -4.09
N ILE A 306 7.44 12.49 -3.98
CA ILE A 306 6.71 11.33 -4.50
C ILE A 306 5.56 11.84 -5.37
N ARG A 307 5.61 11.51 -6.66
CA ARG A 307 4.59 11.82 -7.67
C ARG A 307 3.70 10.61 -7.88
N PHE A 308 2.40 10.83 -8.05
CA PHE A 308 1.42 9.77 -8.28
C PHE A 308 0.73 9.94 -9.63
N TYR A 309 0.62 8.82 -10.37
CA TYR A 309 -0.09 8.73 -11.64
C TYR A 309 -0.97 7.47 -11.67
N ALA A 310 -2.27 7.65 -11.98
CA ALA A 310 -3.23 6.57 -12.15
C ALA A 310 -3.44 6.23 -13.64
N GLY A 311 -2.87 5.12 -14.10
CA GLY A 311 -3.02 4.65 -15.49
C GLY A 311 -2.16 3.43 -15.80
N GLU A 312 -2.28 2.95 -17.03
CA GLU A 312 -1.50 1.82 -17.52
C GLU A 312 -0.02 2.22 -17.72
N ALA A 313 0.89 1.34 -17.32
CA ALA A 313 2.31 1.63 -17.24
C ALA A 313 2.95 1.93 -18.60
N LEU A 314 2.65 1.15 -19.64
CA LEU A 314 3.21 1.36 -20.98
C LEU A 314 2.66 2.64 -21.63
N ALA A 315 1.37 2.90 -21.47
CA ALA A 315 0.75 4.16 -21.88
C ALA A 315 1.40 5.36 -21.18
N PHE A 316 1.71 5.23 -19.90
CA PHE A 316 2.40 6.27 -19.16
C PHE A 316 3.83 6.51 -19.67
N CYS A 317 4.60 5.44 -19.89
CA CYS A 317 5.94 5.53 -20.48
C CYS A 317 5.92 6.20 -21.85
N HIS A 318 4.96 5.84 -22.71
CA HIS A 318 4.82 6.47 -24.03
C HIS A 318 4.47 7.96 -23.91
N GLY A 319 3.60 8.32 -22.95
CA GLY A 319 3.32 9.73 -22.66
C GLY A 319 4.58 10.49 -22.19
N LEU A 320 5.39 9.91 -21.30
CA LEU A 320 6.63 10.52 -20.82
C LEU A 320 7.64 10.73 -21.95
N ASP A 321 7.81 9.75 -22.84
CA ASP A 321 8.69 9.85 -24.00
C ASP A 321 8.24 10.94 -24.99
N LEU A 322 6.95 11.01 -25.29
CA LEU A 322 6.39 12.08 -26.12
C LEU A 322 6.55 13.46 -25.48
N PHE A 323 6.35 13.57 -24.17
CA PHE A 323 6.56 14.84 -23.47
C PHE A 323 8.05 15.24 -23.48
N ALA A 324 8.96 14.30 -23.26
CA ALA A 324 10.40 14.56 -23.29
C ALA A 324 10.88 14.99 -24.69
N THR A 325 10.32 14.41 -25.76
CA THR A 325 10.71 14.69 -27.15
C THR A 325 10.06 15.95 -27.72
N THR A 326 8.81 16.26 -27.34
CA THR A 326 8.04 17.36 -27.93
C THR A 326 7.91 18.59 -27.04
N GLY A 327 8.15 18.44 -25.73
CA GLY A 327 7.82 19.46 -24.71
C GLY A 327 6.31 19.71 -24.54
N ASN A 328 5.44 18.98 -25.26
CA ASN A 328 4.00 19.19 -25.22
C ASN A 328 3.36 18.34 -24.09
N PRO A 329 2.80 18.96 -23.05
CA PRO A 329 2.17 18.21 -21.96
C PRO A 329 0.90 17.47 -22.38
N ALA A 330 0.29 17.80 -23.52
CA ALA A 330 -0.85 17.10 -24.09
C ALA A 330 -0.37 16.05 -25.11
N THR A 331 -0.16 14.81 -24.64
CA THR A 331 0.52 13.77 -25.43
C THR A 331 -0.37 13.10 -26.48
N GLY A 332 -1.70 13.18 -26.33
CA GLY A 332 -2.66 12.43 -27.16
C GLY A 332 -2.73 10.92 -26.85
N VAL A 333 -1.90 10.40 -25.94
CA VAL A 333 -1.88 8.98 -25.55
C VAL A 333 -3.03 8.68 -24.59
N PHE A 334 -3.79 7.61 -24.81
CA PHE A 334 -4.85 7.19 -23.88
C PHE A 334 -4.28 6.53 -22.63
N VAL A 335 -4.89 6.78 -21.47
CA VAL A 335 -4.41 6.33 -20.15
C VAL A 335 -4.45 4.82 -19.95
N SER A 336 -5.29 4.12 -20.72
CA SER A 336 -5.36 2.66 -20.80
C SER A 336 -6.21 2.27 -22.01
N ALA A 337 -6.17 0.99 -22.39
CA ALA A 337 -7.15 0.45 -23.33
C ALA A 337 -8.59 0.76 -22.85
N TRP A 338 -9.48 1.04 -23.80
CA TRP A 338 -10.91 1.29 -23.58
C TRP A 338 -11.25 2.50 -22.71
N ARG A 339 -10.32 3.45 -22.52
CA ARG A 339 -10.58 4.71 -21.83
C ARG A 339 -10.28 5.90 -22.75
N ALA A 340 -11.24 6.82 -22.83
CA ALA A 340 -11.08 8.05 -23.63
C ALA A 340 -10.16 9.10 -22.97
N ALA A 341 -9.87 8.95 -21.68
CA ALA A 341 -8.97 9.87 -20.98
C ALA A 341 -7.54 9.76 -21.50
N GLN A 342 -6.83 10.88 -21.58
CA GLN A 342 -5.47 10.96 -22.09
C GLN A 342 -4.43 11.23 -21.01
N VAL A 343 -3.18 10.84 -21.29
CA VAL A 343 -2.00 11.14 -20.48
C VAL A 343 -1.59 12.58 -20.73
N ASN A 344 -2.15 13.48 -19.92
CA ASN A 344 -1.76 14.89 -19.95
C ASN A 344 -0.98 15.21 -18.68
N PHE A 345 0.14 15.91 -18.81
CA PHE A 345 0.95 16.36 -17.69
C PHE A 345 0.51 17.76 -17.24
N VAL A 346 0.56 18.04 -15.93
CA VAL A 346 0.50 19.44 -15.49
C VAL A 346 1.82 20.12 -15.85
N GLY A 347 1.74 21.32 -16.46
CA GLY A 347 2.93 22.14 -16.73
C GLY A 347 3.68 22.39 -15.42
N SER A 348 4.99 22.14 -15.44
CA SER A 348 5.90 22.23 -14.30
C SER A 348 5.95 23.62 -13.68
#